data_AF-A0A3B0TSZ6-F1
#
_entry.id   AF-A0A3B0TSZ6-F1
#
_cell.length_a   1.000
_cell.length_b   1.000
_cell.length_c   1.000
_cell.angle_alpha   90.00
_cell.angle_beta   90.00
_cell.angle_gamma   90.00
#
_symmetry.space_group_name_H-M   'P 1'
#
loop_
_entity.id
_entity.type
_entity.pdbx_description
1 polymer ?
#
loop_
_entity_poly.entity_id
_entity_poly.type
_entity_poly.pdbx_seq_one_letter_code
_entity_poly.pdbx_strand_id
1 'polypeptide(L)'
;MRQALPSDLISPAVVIVAMALLAFPFMANSFWLVQIGAQTFIYGIIALGLTLLAGYGGMVSLAQMVVAGLAGYLIAILGVNSGGLGLGWPWPAVVIAAIAAAMVFGTLIGVLSVRTEGIYTIMITLAIATGFF
;
A
#
# COMPACT_ATOMS: atom_id res chain seq x y z
N MET A 1 -7.08 -25.17 -12.82
CA MET A 1 -8.31 -24.70 -12.15
C MET A 1 -8.69 -23.32 -12.69
N ARG A 2 -9.57 -23.26 -13.70
CA ARG A 2 -10.18 -21.99 -14.14
C ARG A 2 -11.39 -21.77 -13.23
N GLN A 3 -11.24 -21.01 -12.15
CA GLN A 3 -12.42 -20.42 -11.50
C GLN A 3 -13.00 -19.45 -12.52
N ALA A 4 -14.18 -19.76 -13.06
CA ALA A 4 -14.95 -18.82 -13.83
C ALA A 4 -15.19 -17.58 -12.95
N LEU A 5 -15.00 -16.38 -13.51
CA LEU A 5 -15.31 -15.13 -12.82
C LEU A 5 -16.73 -15.23 -12.26
N PRO A 6 -16.95 -15.00 -10.95
CA PRO A 6 -18.29 -15.07 -10.38
C PRO A 6 -19.19 -14.11 -11.15
N SER A 7 -20.40 -14.54 -11.52
CA SER A 7 -21.38 -13.77 -12.30
C SER A 7 -21.71 -12.41 -11.70
N ASP A 8 -21.40 -12.24 -10.42
CA ASP A 8 -21.66 -11.07 -9.59
C ASP A 8 -20.68 -9.91 -9.89
N LEU A 9 -19.52 -10.20 -10.52
CA LEU A 9 -18.53 -9.20 -10.93
C LEU A 9 -19.06 -8.28 -12.04
N ILE A 10 -20.01 -8.77 -12.86
CA ILE A 10 -20.72 -8.00 -13.89
C ILE A 10 -22.13 -7.63 -13.37
N SER A 11 -22.33 -7.61 -12.05
CA SER A 11 -23.56 -7.04 -11.52
C SER A 11 -23.64 -5.57 -11.93
N PRO A 12 -24.83 -5.07 -12.29
CA PRO A 12 -25.00 -3.68 -12.70
C PRO A 12 -24.50 -2.70 -11.63
N ALA A 13 -24.58 -3.08 -10.35
CA ALA A 13 -24.03 -2.30 -9.24
C ALA A 13 -22.51 -2.09 -9.32
N VAL A 14 -21.72 -3.16 -9.56
CA VAL A 14 -20.25 -3.06 -9.67
C VAL A 14 -19.86 -2.19 -10.86
N VAL A 15 -20.54 -2.34 -11.98
CA VAL A 15 -20.29 -1.54 -13.20
C VAL A 15 -20.60 -0.05 -12.95
N ILE A 16 -21.72 0.26 -12.29
CA ILE A 16 -22.09 1.64 -11.94
C ILE A 16 -21.03 2.26 -11.02
N VAL A 17 -20.59 1.54 -9.98
CA VAL A 17 -19.56 2.03 -9.06
C VAL A 17 -18.23 2.24 -9.78
N ALA A 18 -17.81 1.30 -10.65
CA ALA A 18 -16.58 1.44 -11.42
C ALA A 18 -16.63 2.66 -12.36
N MET A 19 -17.74 2.87 -13.05
CA MET A 19 -17.95 4.05 -13.90
C MET A 19 -17.94 5.35 -13.09
N ALA A 20 -18.56 5.36 -11.90
CA ALA A 20 -18.54 6.52 -11.01
C ALA A 20 -17.11 6.85 -10.53
N LEU A 21 -16.30 5.84 -10.18
CA LEU A 21 -14.90 6.03 -9.80
C LEU A 21 -14.03 6.54 -10.95
N LEU A 22 -14.28 6.10 -12.19
CA LEU A 22 -13.58 6.61 -13.38
C LEU A 22 -13.99 8.05 -13.72
N ALA A 23 -15.24 8.43 -13.47
CA ALA A 23 -15.73 9.80 -13.68
C ALA A 23 -15.28 10.78 -12.57
N PHE A 24 -15.01 10.27 -11.37
CA PHE A 24 -14.62 11.04 -10.19
C PHE A 24 -13.50 12.08 -10.43
N PRO A 25 -12.35 11.75 -11.05
CA PRO A 25 -11.26 12.72 -11.23
C PRO A 25 -11.60 13.90 -12.14
N PHE A 26 -12.61 13.77 -13.00
CA PHE A 26 -13.01 14.83 -13.92
C PHE A 26 -13.97 15.85 -13.28
N MET A 27 -14.65 15.47 -12.20
CA MET A 27 -15.69 16.30 -11.56
C MET A 27 -15.24 16.87 -10.21
N ALA A 28 -14.26 16.24 -9.55
CA ALA A 28 -13.83 16.61 -8.21
C ALA A 28 -12.82 17.77 -8.17
N ASN A 29 -12.90 18.60 -7.13
CA ASN A 29 -11.92 19.66 -6.86
C ASN A 29 -10.60 19.06 -6.32
N SER A 30 -9.47 19.76 -6.47
CA SER A 30 -8.15 19.40 -5.94
C SER A 30 -8.15 18.93 -4.49
N PHE A 31 -8.95 19.54 -3.61
CA PHE A 31 -9.08 19.07 -2.22
C PHE A 31 -9.63 17.63 -2.16
N TRP A 32 -10.73 17.37 -2.86
CA TRP A 32 -11.36 16.05 -2.92
C TRP A 32 -10.48 15.03 -3.63
N LEU A 33 -9.72 15.45 -4.64
CA LEU A 33 -8.83 14.58 -5.41
C LEU A 33 -7.62 14.13 -4.60
N VAL A 34 -6.89 15.07 -4.01
CA VAL A 34 -5.60 14.80 -3.36
C VAL A 34 -5.78 14.37 -1.92
N GLN A 35 -6.58 15.11 -1.14
CA GLN A 35 -6.70 14.86 0.30
C GLN A 35 -7.63 13.69 0.60
N ILE A 36 -8.69 13.50 -0.18
CA ILE A 36 -9.67 12.43 0.11
C ILE A 36 -9.46 11.25 -0.84
N GLY A 37 -9.51 11.48 -2.14
CA GLY A 37 -9.39 10.45 -3.17
C GLY A 37 -8.07 9.70 -3.08
N ALA A 38 -6.96 10.39 -3.34
CA ALA A 38 -5.64 9.77 -3.39
C ALA A 38 -5.26 9.09 -2.06
N GLN A 39 -5.50 9.75 -0.90
CA GLN A 39 -5.22 9.13 0.40
C GLN A 39 -6.06 7.86 0.64
N THR A 40 -7.36 7.90 0.33
CA THR A 40 -8.23 6.72 0.46
C THR A 40 -7.78 5.58 -0.45
N PHE A 41 -7.38 5.89 -1.69
CA PHE A 41 -6.84 4.89 -2.61
C PHE A 41 -5.53 4.28 -2.11
N ILE A 42 -4.60 5.10 -1.61
CA ILE A 42 -3.31 4.62 -1.08
C ILE A 42 -3.56 3.69 0.12
N TYR A 43 -4.31 4.13 1.13
CA TYR A 43 -4.60 3.31 2.30
C TYR A 43 -5.45 2.08 1.95
N GLY A 44 -6.36 2.21 0.99
CA GLY A 44 -7.16 1.10 0.47
C GLY A 44 -6.30 0.02 -0.18
N ILE A 45 -5.30 0.39 -0.99
CA ILE A 45 -4.35 -0.56 -1.60
C ILE A 45 -3.52 -1.26 -0.51
N ILE A 46 -3.04 -0.51 0.48
CA ILE A 46 -2.30 -1.07 1.62
C ILE A 46 -3.17 -2.08 2.39
N ALA A 47 -4.43 -1.72 2.64
CA ALA A 47 -5.40 -2.58 3.32
C ALA A 47 -5.75 -3.83 2.49
N LEU A 48 -5.91 -3.71 1.17
CA LEU A 48 -6.09 -4.87 0.28
C LEU A 48 -4.85 -5.79 0.26
N GLY A 49 -3.66 -5.26 0.57
CA GLY A 49 -2.48 -6.09 0.84
C GLY A 49 -2.72 -7.10 1.96
N LEU A 50 -3.47 -6.75 3.01
CA LEU A 50 -3.82 -7.67 4.10
C LEU A 50 -4.65 -8.85 3.59
N THR A 51 -5.63 -8.60 2.71
CA THR A 51 -6.49 -9.66 2.19
C THR A 51 -5.74 -10.58 1.23
N LEU A 52 -4.78 -10.05 0.47
CA LEU A 52 -3.89 -10.86 -0.36
C LEU A 52 -3.00 -11.78 0.50
N LEU A 53 -2.37 -11.25 1.56
CA LEU A 53 -1.56 -12.06 2.48
C LEU A 53 -2.40 -13.08 3.26
N ALA A 54 -3.57 -12.69 3.76
CA ALA A 54 -4.45 -13.58 4.50
C ALA A 54 -5.03 -14.68 3.59
N GLY A 55 -5.45 -14.31 2.37
CA GLY A 55 -6.09 -15.22 1.42
C GLY A 55 -5.13 -16.19 0.75
N TYR A 56 -3.96 -15.73 0.32
CA TYR A 56 -2.98 -16.57 -0.39
C TYR A 56 -1.81 -17.02 0.47
N GLY A 57 -1.39 -16.18 1.43
CA GLY A 57 -0.26 -16.47 2.32
C GLY A 57 -0.64 -17.20 3.61
N GLY A 58 -1.94 -17.36 3.91
CA GLY A 58 -2.42 -18.02 5.13
C GLY A 58 -2.00 -17.31 6.43
N MET A 59 -1.53 -16.06 6.33
CA MET A 59 -0.95 -15.30 7.42
C MET A 59 -1.48 -13.87 7.39
N VAL A 60 -1.77 -13.32 8.58
CA VAL A 60 -2.11 -11.91 8.75
C VAL A 60 -0.85 -11.17 9.22
N SER A 61 -0.36 -10.24 8.39
CA SER A 61 0.74 -9.34 8.73
C SER A 61 0.20 -7.93 8.85
N LEU A 62 0.55 -7.16 9.89
CA LEU A 62 0.14 -5.76 10.08
C LEU A 62 1.24 -4.74 9.72
N ALA A 63 2.36 -5.20 9.16
CA ALA A 63 3.53 -4.36 8.94
C ALA A 63 3.46 -3.47 7.68
N GLN A 64 2.44 -3.62 6.83
CA GLN A 64 2.35 -2.97 5.52
C GLN A 64 2.38 -1.44 5.63
N MET A 65 1.77 -0.87 6.68
CA MET A 65 1.76 0.58 6.90
C MET A 65 3.17 1.15 7.14
N VAL A 66 4.02 0.45 7.88
CA VAL A 66 5.40 0.90 8.11
C VAL A 66 6.24 0.76 6.84
N VAL A 67 6.03 -0.30 6.06
CA VAL A 67 6.70 -0.45 4.75
C VAL A 67 6.31 0.70 3.81
N ALA A 68 5.03 1.05 3.77
CA ALA A 68 4.54 2.20 3.00
C ALA A 68 5.08 3.54 3.53
N GLY A 69 5.18 3.70 4.86
CA GLY A 69 5.78 4.86 5.50
C GLY A 69 7.25 5.06 5.12
N LEU A 70 8.05 3.99 5.17
CA LEU A 70 9.45 3.99 4.72
C LEU A 70 9.56 4.43 3.25
N ALA A 71 8.75 3.85 2.37
CA ALA A 71 8.74 4.21 0.95
C ALA A 71 8.37 5.69 0.75
N GLY A 72 7.35 6.18 1.45
CA GLY A 72 6.92 7.57 1.41
C GLY A 72 8.00 8.53 1.89
N TYR A 73 8.70 8.17 2.98
CA TYR A 73 9.82 8.95 3.50
C TYR A 73 10.97 9.02 2.48
N LEU A 74 11.28 7.90 1.82
CA LEU A 74 12.30 7.87 0.77
C LEU A 74 11.93 8.73 -0.44
N ILE A 75 10.66 8.72 -0.86
CA ILE A 75 10.18 9.61 -1.91
C ILE A 75 10.36 11.08 -1.50
N ALA A 76 10.06 11.42 -0.25
CA ALA A 76 10.19 12.78 0.26
C ALA A 76 11.65 13.28 0.35
N ILE A 77 12.59 12.42 0.73
CA ILE A 77 14.01 12.81 0.90
C ILE A 77 14.81 12.75 -0.41
N LEU A 78 14.57 11.75 -1.25
CA LEU A 78 15.29 11.60 -2.52
C LEU A 78 14.71 12.51 -3.62
N GLY A 79 13.41 12.80 -3.54
CA GLY A 79 12.71 13.65 -4.50
C GLY A 79 12.89 15.14 -4.27
N VAL A 80 12.04 15.91 -4.94
CA VAL A 80 11.91 17.36 -4.73
C VAL A 80 10.96 17.59 -3.56
N ASN A 81 11.40 18.34 -2.56
CA ASN A 81 10.60 18.69 -1.40
C ASN A 81 10.55 20.22 -1.19
N SER A 82 9.52 20.69 -0.50
CA SER A 82 9.32 22.12 -0.24
C SER A 82 10.35 22.73 0.72
N GLY A 83 11.09 21.90 1.45
CA GLY A 83 12.07 22.31 2.46
C GLY A 83 13.50 22.47 1.95
N GLY A 84 13.77 22.22 0.66
CA GLY A 84 15.11 22.35 0.07
C GLY A 84 16.15 21.32 0.53
N LEU A 85 15.75 20.33 1.34
CA LEU A 85 16.60 19.24 1.84
C LEU A 85 16.62 18.00 0.93
N GLY A 86 15.82 18.00 -0.13
CA GLY A 86 15.64 16.88 -1.03
C GLY A 86 16.78 16.79 -2.04
N LEU A 87 17.24 15.58 -2.32
CA LEU A 87 18.34 15.35 -3.27
C LEU A 87 17.96 15.67 -4.72
N GLY A 88 16.68 15.90 -5.02
CA GLY A 88 16.21 16.33 -6.34
C GLY A 88 16.46 15.30 -7.45
N TRP A 89 16.50 14.02 -7.10
CA TRP A 89 16.71 12.96 -8.08
C TRP A 89 15.55 12.89 -9.08
N PRO A 90 15.79 12.40 -10.32
CA PRO A 90 14.73 12.18 -11.29
C PRO A 90 13.64 11.29 -10.70
N TRP A 91 12.37 11.66 -10.91
CA TRP A 91 11.22 10.96 -10.33
C TRP A 91 11.23 9.44 -10.54
N PRO A 92 11.56 8.89 -11.74
CA PRO A 92 11.62 7.44 -11.93
C PRO A 92 12.68 6.75 -11.06
N ALA A 93 13.83 7.39 -10.86
CA ALA A 93 14.91 6.85 -10.03
C ALA A 93 14.50 6.79 -8.55
N VAL A 94 13.82 7.84 -8.07
CA VAL A 94 13.28 7.89 -6.70
C VAL A 94 12.27 6.77 -6.46
N VAL A 95 11.34 6.55 -7.40
CA VAL A 95 10.33 5.49 -7.29
C VAL A 95 10.96 4.11 -7.22
N ILE A 96 11.93 3.83 -8.11
CA ILE A 96 12.63 2.54 -8.11
C ILE A 96 13.40 2.33 -6.82
N ALA A 97 14.11 3.36 -6.33
CA ALA A 97 14.84 3.29 -5.08
C ALA A 97 13.91 3.04 -3.87
N ALA A 98 12.77 3.74 -3.81
CA ALA A 98 11.78 3.56 -2.75
C ALA A 98 11.17 2.15 -2.78
N ILE A 99 10.84 1.62 -3.96
CA ILE A 99 10.34 0.24 -4.13
C ILE A 99 11.39 -0.77 -3.68
N ALA A 100 12.65 -0.60 -4.10
CA ALA A 100 13.74 -1.50 -3.73
C ALA A 100 13.96 -1.52 -2.21
N ALA A 101 13.98 -0.35 -1.57
CA ALA A 101 14.12 -0.23 -0.12
C ALA A 101 12.92 -0.84 0.63
N ALA A 102 11.69 -0.58 0.17
CA ALA A 102 10.49 -1.17 0.73
C ALA A 102 10.48 -2.70 0.60
N MET A 103 10.94 -3.25 -0.52
CA MET A 103 11.09 -4.69 -0.74
C MET A 103 12.10 -5.31 0.23
N VAL A 104 13.28 -4.68 0.37
CA VAL A 104 14.31 -5.15 1.32
C VAL A 104 13.76 -5.12 2.74
N PHE A 105 13.16 -4.01 3.15
CA PHE A 105 12.62 -3.84 4.49
C PHE A 105 11.47 -4.82 4.78
N GLY A 106 10.52 -4.97 3.85
CA GLY A 106 9.45 -5.95 3.95
C GLY A 106 9.98 -7.39 4.02
N THR A 107 11.05 -7.70 3.29
CA THR A 107 11.72 -9.01 3.35
C THR A 107 12.36 -9.25 4.71
N LEU A 108 13.02 -8.24 5.30
CA LEU A 108 13.59 -8.35 6.64
C LEU A 108 12.52 -8.63 7.69
N ILE A 109 11.37 -7.95 7.61
CA ILE A 109 10.21 -8.22 8.46
C ILE A 109 9.70 -9.65 8.26
N GLY A 110 9.63 -10.11 7.02
CA GLY A 110 9.25 -11.49 6.67
C GLY A 110 10.19 -12.53 7.23
N VAL A 111 11.51 -12.32 7.13
CA VAL A 111 12.54 -13.22 7.67
C VAL A 111 12.42 -13.34 9.19
N LEU A 112 12.13 -12.25 9.90
CA LEU A 112 11.89 -12.27 11.35
C LEU A 112 10.63 -13.06 11.72
N SER A 113 9.62 -13.02 10.85
CA SER A 113 8.30 -13.60 11.12
C SER A 113 8.14 -15.04 10.59
N VAL A 114 9.08 -15.56 9.80
CA VAL A 114 8.95 -16.84 9.08
C VAL A 114 8.82 -18.08 9.99
N ARG A 115 9.27 -17.95 11.24
CA ARG A 115 9.22 -19.05 12.23
C ARG A 115 8.04 -18.99 13.18
N THR A 116 7.14 -18.01 13.01
CA THR A 116 5.96 -17.86 13.85
C THR A 116 4.69 -18.13 13.07
N GLU A 117 3.69 -18.66 13.77
CA GLU A 117 2.41 -19.05 13.16
C GLU A 117 1.24 -18.40 13.92
N GLY A 118 0.15 -18.16 13.18
CA GLY A 118 -1.10 -17.65 13.73
C GLY A 118 -0.94 -16.29 14.43
N ILE A 119 -1.33 -16.25 15.71
CA ILE A 119 -1.37 -15.00 16.50
C ILE A 119 0.03 -14.42 16.73
N TYR A 120 1.06 -15.27 16.82
CA TYR A 120 2.42 -14.81 17.07
C TYR A 120 2.98 -13.97 15.91
N THR A 121 2.64 -14.32 14.66
CA THR A 121 3.00 -13.52 13.47
C THR A 121 2.34 -12.14 13.51
N ILE A 122 1.07 -12.09 13.93
CA ILE A 122 0.32 -10.84 14.07
C ILE A 122 0.97 -9.97 15.15
N MET A 123 1.33 -10.54 16.30
CA MET A 123 1.94 -9.79 17.41
C MET A 123 3.29 -9.19 17.01
N ILE A 124 4.17 -9.94 16.34
CA ILE A 124 5.47 -9.44 15.89
C ILE A 124 5.29 -8.34 14.85
N THR A 125 4.43 -8.54 13.86
CA THR A 125 4.19 -7.53 12.81
C THR A 125 3.50 -6.28 13.34
N LEU A 126 2.64 -6.39 14.37
CA LEU A 126 2.08 -5.25 15.08
C LEU A 126 3.15 -4.50 15.89
N ALA A 127 4.01 -5.21 16.61
CA ALA A 127 5.10 -4.60 17.37
C ALA A 127 6.04 -3.80 16.46
N ILE A 128 6.36 -4.36 15.28
CA ILE A 128 7.08 -3.65 14.22
C ILE A 128 6.25 -2.46 13.74
N ALA A 129 4.96 -2.64 13.46
CA ALA A 129 4.11 -1.57 12.96
C ALA A 129 4.08 -0.34 13.89
N THR A 130 4.10 -0.55 15.21
CA THR A 130 4.06 0.53 16.21
C THR A 130 5.45 1.03 16.63
N GLY A 131 6.50 0.25 16.41
CA GLY A 131 7.86 0.58 16.84
C GLY A 131 8.56 1.62 15.95
N PHE A 132 8.10 1.77 14.70
CA PHE A 132 8.57 2.79 13.76
C PHE A 132 7.56 3.95 13.78
N PHE A 133 7.99 5.11 14.27
CA PHE A 133 7.20 6.32 14.43
C PHE A 133 7.18 7.19 13.16
#